data_AF-A0A349S4A9-F1
#
_entry.id   AF-A0A349S4A9-F1
#
_cell.length_a   1.000
_cell.length_b   1.000
_cell.length_c   1.000
_cell.angle_alpha   90.00
_cell.angle_beta   90.00
_cell.angle_gamma   90.00
#
_symmetry.space_group_name_H-M   'P 1'
#
loop_
_entity.id
_entity.type
_entity.pdbx_description
1 polymer ?
#
loop_
_entity_poly.entity_id
_entity_poly.type
_entity_poly.pdbx_seq_one_letter_code
_entity_poly.pdbx_strand_id
1 'polypeptide(L)'
;MLCVDGMIMQQYRLRRWGVVISCLYLIGCTAVKQTTPTDIPLAAQFYVIDIDRGIREHTPPSAPVLYIPPVATIAQFRSKNLVFRVAENQYERQPHLFFDTPQVMLRDQINRWFVKSGLFSAIT
;
A
#
# COMPACT_ATOMS: atom_id res chain seq x y z
N MET A 1 -17.19 -69.42 29.77
CA MET A 1 -16.32 -68.23 29.83
C MET A 1 -16.52 -67.44 28.53
N LEU A 2 -17.69 -66.83 28.33
CA LEU A 2 -18.12 -66.19 27.06
C LEU A 2 -18.75 -64.79 27.27
N CYS A 3 -18.63 -64.21 28.47
CA CYS A 3 -19.21 -62.89 28.78
C CYS A 3 -18.23 -61.71 28.61
N VAL A 4 -16.94 -61.96 28.34
CA VAL A 4 -15.92 -60.88 28.34
C VAL A 4 -15.77 -60.24 26.96
N ASP A 5 -15.96 -60.99 25.86
CA ASP A 5 -15.76 -60.47 24.49
C ASP A 5 -16.87 -59.52 24.01
N GLY A 6 -18.10 -59.67 24.51
CA GLY A 6 -19.22 -58.76 24.17
C GLY A 6 -19.05 -57.36 24.75
N MET A 7 -18.38 -57.24 25.91
CA MET A 7 -18.20 -55.97 26.60
C MET A 7 -17.06 -55.14 25.99
N ILE A 8 -15.98 -55.79 25.54
CA ILE A 8 -14.91 -55.14 24.78
C ILE A 8 -15.44 -54.65 23.45
N MET A 9 -16.43 -55.36 22.87
CA MET A 9 -17.07 -54.95 21.63
C MET A 9 -17.84 -53.62 21.69
N GLN A 10 -18.54 -53.38 22.79
CA GLN A 10 -19.33 -52.16 22.95
C GLN A 10 -18.46 -50.92 23.19
N GLN A 11 -17.33 -51.08 23.89
CA GLN A 11 -16.46 -49.97 24.28
C GLN A 11 -15.72 -49.34 23.09
N TYR A 12 -15.28 -50.14 22.11
CA TYR A 12 -14.61 -49.58 20.92
C TYR A 12 -15.57 -48.80 20.02
N ARG A 13 -16.86 -49.17 20.00
CA ARG A 13 -17.87 -48.46 19.23
C ARG A 13 -18.09 -47.09 19.86
N LEU A 14 -18.39 -47.01 21.16
CA LEU A 14 -18.55 -45.74 21.86
C LEU A 14 -17.32 -44.82 21.74
N ARG A 15 -16.11 -45.37 21.84
CA ARG A 15 -14.86 -44.62 21.69
C ARG A 15 -14.64 -44.09 20.26
N ARG A 16 -15.02 -44.86 19.24
CA ARG A 16 -14.92 -44.43 17.83
C ARG A 16 -15.91 -43.32 17.50
N TRP A 17 -17.12 -43.38 18.04
CA TRP A 17 -18.11 -42.29 17.91
C TRP A 17 -17.69 -41.05 18.70
N GLY A 18 -17.10 -41.20 19.88
CA GLY A 18 -16.55 -40.09 20.67
C GLY A 18 -15.46 -39.29 19.94
N VAL A 19 -14.54 -39.98 19.25
CA VAL A 19 -13.50 -39.34 18.44
C VAL A 19 -14.09 -38.61 17.23
N VAL A 20 -15.08 -39.21 16.54
CA VAL A 20 -15.74 -38.56 15.39
C VAL A 20 -16.51 -37.30 15.81
N ILE A 21 -17.23 -37.35 16.95
CA ILE A 21 -17.94 -36.19 17.49
C ILE A 21 -16.95 -35.09 17.92
N SER A 22 -15.85 -35.45 18.56
CA SER A 22 -14.79 -34.49 18.94
C SER A 22 -14.13 -33.83 17.72
N CYS A 23 -13.88 -34.59 16.64
CA CYS A 23 -13.38 -34.03 15.38
C CYS A 23 -14.40 -33.09 14.72
N LEU A 24 -15.69 -33.41 14.75
CA LEU A 24 -16.75 -32.53 14.23
C LEU A 24 -16.84 -31.21 15.00
N TYR A 25 -16.62 -31.22 16.32
CA TYR A 25 -16.55 -30.01 17.13
C TYR A 25 -15.34 -29.13 16.78
N LEU A 26 -14.18 -29.73 16.48
CA LEU A 26 -12.96 -28.97 16.12
C LEU A 26 -13.04 -28.36 14.70
N ILE A 27 -13.75 -28.98 13.76
CA ILE A 27 -13.96 -28.43 12.41
C ILE A 27 -14.97 -27.25 12.43
N GLY A 28 -15.85 -27.19 13.43
CA GLY A 28 -16.83 -26.12 13.60
C GLY A 28 -16.25 -24.75 13.97
N CYS A 29 -15.02 -24.69 14.49
CA CYS A 29 -14.41 -23.44 14.96
C CYS A 29 -13.65 -22.66 13.88
N THR A 30 -13.47 -23.18 12.66
CA THR A 30 -12.77 -22.45 11.58
C THR A 30 -13.71 -21.80 10.55
N ALA A 31 -15.03 -21.96 10.71
CA ALA A 31 -16.01 -21.54 9.69
C ALA A 31 -16.69 -20.19 9.93
N VAL A 32 -16.38 -19.48 11.02
CA VAL A 32 -16.88 -18.11 11.25
C VAL A 32 -15.72 -17.12 11.19
N LYS A 33 -15.20 -16.92 9.98
CA LYS A 33 -14.60 -15.63 9.64
C LYS A 33 -15.76 -14.65 9.48
N GLN A 34 -15.95 -13.78 10.46
CA GLN A 34 -16.80 -12.61 10.32
C GLN A 34 -16.30 -11.79 9.13
N THR A 35 -16.96 -11.93 7.99
CA THR A 35 -16.94 -10.90 6.96
C THR A 35 -17.83 -9.78 7.48
N THR A 36 -17.26 -8.87 8.25
CA THR A 36 -17.82 -7.52 8.33
C THR A 36 -17.98 -7.02 6.90
N PRO A 37 -19.12 -6.42 6.52
CA PRO A 37 -19.31 -5.88 5.19
C PRO A 37 -18.44 -4.63 5.07
N THR A 38 -17.19 -4.84 4.72
CA THR A 38 -16.30 -3.80 4.20
C THR A 38 -15.41 -4.42 3.14
N ASP A 39 -16.01 -5.25 2.28
CA ASP A 39 -15.46 -5.59 0.97
C ASP A 39 -15.64 -4.37 0.01
N ILE A 40 -15.19 -3.19 0.46
CA ILE A 40 -14.74 -2.17 -0.48
C ILE A 40 -13.30 -2.60 -0.77
N PRO A 41 -12.94 -2.99 -2.00
CA PRO A 41 -11.53 -3.22 -2.32
C PRO A 41 -10.79 -1.97 -1.86
N LEU A 42 -9.84 -2.10 -0.94
CA LEU A 42 -9.10 -0.99 -0.32
C LEU A 42 -8.81 0.02 -1.42
N ALA A 43 -9.63 1.08 -1.49
CA ALA A 43 -9.66 1.90 -2.70
C ALA A 43 -8.25 2.47 -2.83
N ALA A 44 -7.62 2.26 -3.99
CA ALA A 44 -6.24 2.66 -4.19
C ALA A 44 -6.08 4.11 -3.71
N GLN A 45 -5.28 4.32 -2.67
CA GLN A 45 -5.12 5.65 -2.11
C GLN A 45 -4.18 6.43 -3.02
N PHE A 46 -4.65 7.59 -3.49
CA PHE A 46 -3.90 8.45 -4.38
C PHE A 46 -3.25 9.61 -3.61
N TYR A 47 -1.99 9.89 -3.91
CA TYR A 47 -1.18 10.93 -3.27
C TYR A 47 -0.79 11.99 -4.28
N VAL A 48 -0.83 13.25 -3.85
CA VAL A 48 -0.38 14.40 -4.62
C VAL A 48 0.85 15.01 -3.93
N ILE A 49 1.85 15.39 -4.71
CA ILE A 49 2.98 16.19 -4.24
C ILE A 49 2.54 17.64 -4.36
N ASP A 50 2.00 18.19 -3.28
CA ASP A 50 1.64 19.61 -3.19
C ASP A 50 2.29 20.20 -1.94
N ILE A 51 3.30 21.04 -2.17
CA ILE A 51 4.17 21.56 -1.13
C ILE A 51 4.30 23.06 -1.34
N ASP A 52 3.69 23.88 -0.50
CA ASP A 52 3.94 25.33 -0.53
C ASP A 52 5.23 25.66 0.26
N ARG A 53 6.11 26.45 -0.35
CA ARG A 53 7.36 26.93 0.26
C ARG A 53 7.23 28.32 0.90
N GLY A 54 6.03 28.91 0.91
CA GLY A 54 5.81 30.25 1.45
C GLY A 54 6.60 31.33 0.68
N ILE A 55 6.86 31.09 -0.61
CA ILE A 55 7.65 31.99 -1.44
C ILE A 55 6.91 33.31 -1.59
N ARG A 56 7.62 34.40 -1.29
CA ARG A 56 7.14 35.77 -1.49
C ARG A 56 7.58 36.25 -2.87
N GLU A 57 6.64 36.81 -3.61
CA GLU A 57 6.89 37.37 -4.93
C GLU A 57 7.91 38.51 -4.85
N HIS A 58 8.96 38.43 -5.67
CA HIS A 58 9.90 39.51 -5.86
C HIS A 58 10.37 39.54 -7.31
N THR A 59 9.92 40.53 -8.07
CA THR A 59 10.34 40.71 -9.47
C THR A 59 11.49 41.70 -9.55
N PRO A 60 12.73 41.25 -9.83
CA PRO A 60 13.84 42.18 -10.04
C PRO A 60 13.66 42.96 -11.35
N PRO A 61 14.21 44.18 -11.48
CA PRO A 61 14.08 45.02 -12.68
C PRO A 61 14.60 44.38 -13.97
N SER A 62 15.50 43.41 -13.86
CA SER A 62 16.08 42.65 -14.99
C SER A 62 16.00 41.15 -14.69
N ALA A 63 14.79 40.60 -14.64
CA ALA A 63 14.56 39.20 -14.34
C ALA A 63 15.08 38.28 -15.47
N PRO A 64 16.00 37.34 -15.18
CA PRO A 64 16.51 36.42 -16.19
C PRO A 64 15.47 35.38 -16.61
N VAL A 65 15.75 34.67 -17.70
CA VAL A 65 14.98 33.49 -18.12
C VAL A 65 15.62 32.24 -17.50
N LEU A 66 14.81 31.37 -16.91
CA LEU A 66 15.28 30.11 -16.32
C LEU A 66 14.92 28.93 -17.24
N TYR A 67 15.92 28.11 -17.57
CA TYR A 67 15.68 26.79 -18.18
C TYR A 67 15.69 25.71 -17.10
N ILE A 68 14.66 24.88 -17.08
CA ILE A 68 14.55 23.75 -16.17
C ILE A 68 14.67 22.46 -16.98
N PRO A 69 15.79 21.72 -16.84
CA PRO A 69 15.94 20.46 -17.54
C PRO A 69 14.87 19.46 -17.10
N PRO A 70 14.52 18.49 -17.95
CA PRO A 70 13.58 17.44 -17.57
C PRO A 70 14.01 16.76 -16.28
N VAL A 71 13.11 16.71 -15.29
CA VAL A 71 13.32 15.92 -14.07
C VAL A 71 13.48 14.47 -14.50
N ALA A 72 14.49 13.78 -13.97
CA ALA A 72 14.74 12.37 -14.26
C ALA A 72 14.61 11.54 -12.99
N THR A 73 13.99 10.36 -13.10
CA THR A 73 13.95 9.38 -12.02
C THR A 73 14.63 8.08 -12.46
N ILE A 74 15.34 7.46 -11.53
CA ILE A 74 15.89 6.12 -11.73
C ILE A 74 14.77 5.08 -11.76
N ALA A 75 15.04 3.93 -12.37
CA ALA A 75 14.02 2.95 -12.77
C ALA A 75 13.04 2.57 -11.64
N GLN A 76 13.54 2.41 -10.41
CA GLN A 76 12.71 2.04 -9.25
C GLN A 76 11.64 3.08 -8.87
N PHE A 77 11.76 4.33 -9.31
CA PHE A 77 10.83 5.43 -8.99
C PHE A 77 10.07 5.98 -10.22
N ARG A 78 10.08 5.25 -11.34
CA ARG A 78 9.38 5.69 -12.56
C ARG A 78 7.87 5.45 -12.53
N SER A 79 7.42 4.42 -11.83
CA SER A 79 5.99 4.12 -11.75
C SER A 79 5.28 5.04 -10.76
N LYS A 80 3.95 5.03 -10.80
CA LYS A 80 3.11 5.75 -9.84
C LYS A 80 3.14 5.13 -8.43
N ASN A 81 3.86 4.04 -8.19
CA ASN A 81 3.83 3.39 -6.87
C ASN A 81 4.62 4.22 -5.86
N LEU A 82 4.10 4.37 -4.65
CA LEU A 82 4.95 4.77 -3.54
C LEU A 82 5.90 3.63 -3.23
N VAL A 83 7.15 4.01 -2.96
CA VAL A 83 8.25 3.08 -2.74
C VAL A 83 8.89 3.39 -1.41
N PHE A 84 8.96 2.42 -0.51
CA PHE A 84 9.61 2.55 0.79
C PHE A 84 10.98 1.87 0.76
N ARG A 85 11.97 2.48 1.40
CA ARG A 85 13.28 1.88 1.59
C ARG A 85 13.21 0.92 2.78
N VAL A 86 13.49 -0.36 2.54
CA VAL A 86 13.41 -1.42 3.58
C VAL A 86 14.79 -1.89 4.05
N ALA A 87 15.83 -1.67 3.24
CA ALA A 87 17.22 -1.91 3.60
C ALA A 87 18.14 -0.99 2.79
N GLU A 88 19.44 -1.25 2.81
CA GLU A 88 20.38 -0.59 1.93
C GLU A 88 20.10 -0.96 0.46
N ASN A 89 19.78 0.06 -0.35
CA ASN A 89 19.43 -0.09 -1.77
C ASN A 89 18.25 -1.05 -2.07
N GLN A 90 17.45 -1.41 -1.07
CA GLN A 90 16.26 -2.24 -1.23
C GLN A 90 14.99 -1.42 -1.04
N TYR A 91 14.04 -1.66 -1.94
CA TYR A 91 12.87 -0.83 -2.14
C TYR A 91 11.63 -1.69 -2.36
N GLU A 92 10.57 -1.42 -1.61
CA GLU A 92 9.31 -2.13 -1.71
C GLU A 92 8.17 -1.21 -2.12
N ARG A 93 7.33 -1.69 -3.04
CA ARG A 93 6.15 -0.97 -3.51
C ARG A 93 5.02 -1.13 -2.49
N GLN A 94 4.34 -0.03 -2.22
CA GLN A 94 3.20 0.00 -1.31
C GLN A 94 1.87 -0.04 -2.10
N PRO A 95 0.75 -0.42 -1.47
CA PRO A 95 -0.60 -0.33 -2.05
C PRO A 95 -1.12 1.14 -2.10
N HIS A 96 -0.21 2.08 -2.33
CA HIS A 96 -0.42 3.53 -2.40
C HIS A 96 0.14 4.03 -3.73
N LEU A 97 -0.60 4.90 -4.40
CA LEU A 97 -0.23 5.41 -5.73
C LEU A 97 -0.12 6.93 -5.70
N PHE A 98 0.86 7.48 -6.39
CA PHE A 98 0.84 8.86 -6.82
C PHE A 98 -0.26 9.07 -7.85
N PHE A 99 -0.83 10.28 -7.87
CA PHE A 99 -1.83 10.68 -8.87
C PHE A 99 -1.26 10.60 -10.30
N ASP A 100 0.00 11.03 -10.47
CA ASP A 100 0.77 10.84 -11.70
C ASP A 100 2.17 10.26 -11.41
N THR A 101 3.02 10.11 -12.42
CA THR A 101 4.40 9.67 -12.19
C THR A 101 5.14 10.69 -11.32
N PRO A 102 6.04 10.24 -10.42
CA PRO A 102 6.83 11.15 -9.58
C PRO A 102 7.59 12.19 -10.40
N GLN A 103 8.04 11.81 -11.59
CA GLN A 103 8.74 12.68 -12.52
C GLN A 103 7.89 13.90 -12.93
N VAL A 104 6.66 13.67 -13.37
CA VAL A 104 5.73 14.73 -13.81
C VAL A 104 5.38 15.62 -12.63
N MET A 105 5.03 15.02 -11.50
CA MET A 105 4.59 15.78 -10.32
C MET A 105 5.70 16.65 -9.74
N LEU A 106 6.94 16.14 -9.69
CA LEU A 106 8.10 16.91 -9.25
C LEU A 106 8.40 18.08 -10.21
N ARG A 107 8.36 17.82 -11.53
CA ARG A 107 8.53 18.87 -12.54
C ARG A 107 7.50 19.99 -12.34
N ASP A 108 6.24 19.62 -12.20
CA ASP A 108 5.15 20.58 -12.08
C ASP A 108 5.26 21.38 -10.78
N GLN A 109 5.64 20.72 -9.67
CA GLN A 109 5.85 21.40 -8.39
C GLN A 109 7.01 22.39 -8.44
N ILE A 110 8.12 22.01 -9.07
CA ILE A 110 9.29 22.87 -9.26
C ILE A 110 8.93 24.07 -10.12
N ASN A 111 8.23 23.86 -11.24
CA ASN A 111 7.75 24.94 -12.11
C ASN A 111 6.86 25.91 -11.34
N ARG A 112 5.88 25.41 -10.57
CA ARG A 112 5.00 26.25 -9.76
C ARG A 112 5.77 27.11 -8.77
N TRP A 113 6.80 26.58 -8.11
CA TRP A 113 7.63 27.34 -7.20
C TRP A 113 8.38 28.48 -7.89
N PHE A 114 8.99 28.21 -9.03
CA PHE A 114 9.73 29.25 -9.75
C PHE A 114 8.80 30.31 -10.33
N VAL A 115 7.63 29.92 -10.86
CA VAL A 115 6.62 30.87 -11.33
C VAL A 115 6.16 31.76 -10.17
N LYS A 116 5.79 31.16 -9.04
CA LYS A 116 5.34 31.88 -7.83
C LYS A 116 6.41 32.80 -7.25
N SER A 117 7.70 32.54 -7.51
CA SER A 117 8.77 33.39 -6.98
C SER A 117 8.83 34.78 -7.61
N GLY A 118 8.37 34.93 -8.85
CA GLY A 118 8.53 36.18 -9.61
C GLY A 118 9.98 36.52 -9.98
N LEU A 119 10.95 35.68 -9.62
CA LEU A 119 12.39 35.95 -9.83
C LEU A 119 12.80 35.92 -11.31
N PHE A 120 12.00 35.29 -12.16
CA PHE A 120 12.32 35.02 -13.56
C PHE A 120 11.25 35.62 -14.48
N SER A 121 11.67 36.17 -15.61
CA SER A 121 10.75 36.71 -16.62
C SER A 121 10.03 35.62 -17.41
N ALA A 122 10.69 34.47 -17.57
CA ALA A 122 10.11 33.27 -18.15
C ALA A 122 10.80 32.02 -17.59
N ILE A 123 10.08 30.90 -17.60
CA ILE A 123 10.57 29.57 -17.23
C ILE A 123 10.30 28.65 -18.41
N THR A 124 11.33 27.96 -18.89
CA THR A 124 11.27 27.10 -20.08
C THR A 124 11.91 25.75 -19.88
#